data_AF-A0A7X7A2D6-F1
#
_entry.id   AF-A0A7X7A2D6-F1
#
_cell.length_a   1.000
_cell.length_b   1.000
_cell.length_c   1.000
_cell.angle_alpha   90.00
_cell.angle_beta   90.00
_cell.angle_gamma   90.00
#
_symmetry.space_group_name_H-M   'P 1'
#
loop_
_entity.id
_entity.type
_entity.pdbx_description
1 polymer ?
#
loop_
_entity_poly.entity_id
_entity_poly.type
_entity_poly.pdbx_seq_one_letter_code
_entity_poly.pdbx_strand_id
1 'polypeptide(L)'
;MKTFVRISLLSAFLVLAAASTQAQRVVKGTVYREGKPAAGITVELHRGGSMMTSFDGKYELTGDAKSKWIRFTFLNESKRVDLPEDTNAPFDYAFDGTLPGEDDKEVASGDVILKSAEELIRDQNRDFMNELTLYNEFYKQNNYKAALPHWKIIYRKYPKSTLNIYIHGANIYEKFIEEAATPEEKNKYIDDLMKMYDQRIKHFGDKGYVLGRKANHWLKYKLEMEKDQDNGTLTEILKKGYDWLNESMAERGNDSELPVIVLLMQTSSSLFKLGELPKETVVKNYDICNNALNSKLEGNTDAEETKNIAEIQGYLEDIFGKSGAADCEALVNIFTPQYEENQNDIEFIKSMLRRLGSANCDETSLFSDATEKLYELEPSAEAAFNMARRFLRRDDAERAKNYYQQAIEQETDKERLSKYYYEYALFIFAKEHALQEARNLAKKALEAKSNFCEALMLVGDIYAASSRNFGQDDFEKSSVFWIAVDYYERARSNPDCAVEASRKANDYRKYFPSKEEAFFRSLQEGQTYKVGGWINENTKIRF
;
A
#
# COMPACT_ATOMS: atom_id res chain seq x y z
N MET A 1 24.07 15.41 60.70
CA MET A 1 25.47 15.88 60.65
C MET A 1 26.39 14.76 61.09
N LYS A 2 27.43 14.47 60.28
CA LYS A 2 28.71 13.80 60.61
C LYS A 2 28.62 12.32 61.04
N THR A 3 28.87 11.35 60.15
CA THR A 3 30.18 10.78 59.71
C THR A 3 30.98 10.17 60.87
N PHE A 4 31.28 8.87 60.81
CA PHE A 4 32.64 8.33 61.02
C PHE A 4 32.74 6.84 60.63
N VAL A 5 33.78 6.54 59.84
CA VAL A 5 34.28 5.24 59.41
C VAL A 5 35.45 4.82 60.32
N ARG A 6 35.56 3.52 60.67
CA ARG A 6 36.79 2.79 61.06
C ARG A 6 36.58 1.30 60.69
N ILE A 7 37.25 0.72 59.69
CA ILE A 7 38.61 0.15 59.64
C ILE A 7 38.90 -0.86 60.77
N SER A 8 39.12 -2.13 60.37
CA SER A 8 39.87 -3.17 61.09
C SER A 8 40.45 -4.11 60.01
N LEU A 9 41.77 -4.06 59.75
CA LEU A 9 42.85 -4.86 60.35
C LEU A 9 42.85 -6.32 59.85
N LEU A 10 43.91 -6.71 59.11
CA LEU A 10 44.40 -8.09 59.09
C LEU A 10 45.86 -8.15 58.61
N SER A 11 46.74 -8.17 59.62
CA SER A 11 47.88 -9.06 59.84
C SER A 11 48.77 -9.50 58.68
N ALA A 12 50.00 -8.99 58.68
CA ALA A 12 51.14 -9.51 57.95
C ALA A 12 51.69 -10.79 58.63
N PHE A 13 51.96 -11.83 57.82
CA PHE A 13 52.83 -12.95 58.19
C PHE A 13 54.07 -12.91 57.30
N LEU A 14 55.22 -12.60 57.92
CA LEU A 14 56.54 -12.72 57.31
C LEU A 14 57.06 -14.13 57.62
N VAL A 15 57.26 -14.95 56.58
CA VAL A 15 58.04 -16.19 56.65
C VAL A 15 59.26 -16.00 55.76
N LEU A 16 60.44 -15.89 56.38
CA LEU A 16 61.72 -16.05 55.69
C LEU A 16 61.92 -17.54 55.37
N ALA A 17 62.04 -17.87 54.09
CA ALA A 17 62.53 -19.17 53.62
C ALA A 17 63.60 -18.96 52.53
N ALA A 18 64.62 -19.81 52.59
CA ALA A 18 65.90 -19.68 51.91
C ALA A 18 65.82 -19.52 50.39
N ALA A 19 66.66 -18.64 49.87
CA ALA A 19 66.82 -18.35 48.46
C ALA A 19 67.55 -19.49 47.73
N SER A 20 66.81 -20.23 46.91
CA SER A 20 67.32 -20.68 45.61
C SER A 20 66.79 -19.70 44.58
N THR A 21 67.66 -18.89 43.97
CA THR A 21 67.27 -18.00 42.87
C THR A 21 67.05 -18.83 41.61
N GLN A 22 65.96 -19.57 41.56
CA GLN A 22 65.34 -19.99 40.31
C GLN A 22 64.69 -18.75 39.70
N ALA A 23 64.88 -18.51 38.41
CA ALA A 23 64.18 -17.43 37.71
C ALA A 23 62.67 -17.58 37.96
N GLN A 24 62.05 -16.59 38.60
CA GLN A 24 60.63 -16.57 38.86
C GLN A 24 59.93 -15.76 37.77
N ARG A 25 58.83 -16.30 37.24
CA ARG A 25 57.96 -15.62 36.28
C ARG A 25 56.87 -14.89 37.06
N VAL A 26 56.81 -13.56 36.90
CA VAL A 26 55.71 -12.74 37.42
C VAL A 26 54.72 -12.51 36.29
N VAL A 27 53.45 -12.80 36.53
CA VAL A 27 52.35 -12.54 35.59
C VAL A 27 51.33 -11.66 36.31
N LYS A 28 51.05 -10.49 35.75
CA LYS A 28 50.07 -9.55 36.28
C LYS A 28 49.13 -9.09 35.19
N GLY A 29 47.91 -8.72 35.55
CA GLY A 29 46.91 -8.22 34.60
C GLY A 29 45.59 -7.91 35.28
N THR A 30 44.59 -7.59 34.48
CA THR A 30 43.22 -7.30 34.92
C THR A 30 42.25 -8.27 34.27
N VAL A 31 41.32 -8.81 35.04
CA VAL A 31 40.24 -9.66 34.54
C VAL A 31 38.98 -8.82 34.35
N TYR A 32 38.28 -9.06 33.25
CA TYR A 32 37.10 -8.32 32.84
C TYR A 32 35.91 -9.25 32.61
N ARG A 33 34.71 -8.73 32.89
CA ARG A 33 33.41 -9.31 32.53
C ARG A 33 32.48 -8.17 32.15
N GLU A 34 31.74 -8.34 31.06
CA GLU A 34 30.81 -7.35 30.51
C GLU A 34 31.49 -5.99 30.28
N GLY A 35 32.75 -6.03 29.83
CA GLY A 35 33.57 -4.84 29.59
C GLY A 35 33.98 -4.06 30.85
N LYS A 36 33.82 -4.61 32.08
CA LYS A 36 34.22 -3.96 33.34
C LYS A 36 35.18 -4.83 34.16
N PRO A 37 36.10 -4.24 34.96
CA PRO A 37 36.98 -5.02 35.83
C PRO A 37 36.18 -5.89 36.80
N ALA A 38 36.54 -7.16 36.91
CA ALA A 38 35.78 -8.17 37.62
C ALA A 38 36.54 -8.69 38.85
N ALA A 39 35.99 -8.40 40.03
CA ALA A 39 36.50 -8.86 41.30
C ALA A 39 36.08 -10.30 41.62
N GLY A 40 36.86 -10.97 42.47
CA GLY A 40 36.50 -12.28 43.01
C GLY A 40 36.61 -13.44 42.01
N ILE A 41 37.40 -13.29 40.95
CA ILE A 41 37.74 -14.38 40.03
C ILE A 41 39.02 -15.05 40.53
N THR A 42 39.01 -16.36 40.68
CA THR A 42 40.21 -17.12 41.06
C THR A 42 41.12 -17.27 39.85
N VAL A 43 42.36 -16.83 39.99
CA VAL A 43 43.42 -16.91 38.98
C VAL A 43 44.48 -17.89 39.47
N GLU A 44 44.77 -18.92 38.67
CA GLU A 44 45.74 -19.96 38.99
C GLU A 44 46.84 -20.04 37.93
N LEU A 45 48.10 -19.91 38.37
CA LEU A 45 49.26 -20.03 37.50
C LEU A 45 49.81 -21.46 37.51
N HIS A 46 50.05 -22.04 36.33
CA HIS A 46 50.71 -23.35 36.21
C HIS A 46 52.07 -23.34 36.92
N ARG A 47 52.30 -24.20 37.91
CA ARG A 47 53.55 -24.22 38.71
C ARG A 47 53.83 -22.87 39.38
N GLY A 48 52.78 -22.18 39.80
CA GLY A 48 52.85 -20.93 40.54
C GLY A 48 51.74 -20.84 41.59
N GLY A 49 51.53 -19.61 42.08
CA GLY A 49 50.48 -19.33 43.06
C GLY A 49 49.07 -19.29 42.46
N SER A 50 48.10 -19.13 43.36
CA SER A 50 46.70 -18.83 43.07
C SER A 50 46.25 -17.64 43.92
N MET A 51 45.38 -16.79 43.36
CA MET A 51 44.78 -15.67 44.09
C MET A 51 43.41 -15.33 43.52
N MET A 52 42.61 -14.58 44.26
CA MET A 52 41.41 -13.94 43.72
C MET A 52 41.73 -12.53 43.24
N THR A 53 41.08 -12.09 42.16
CA THR A 53 41.22 -10.72 41.66
C THR A 53 40.75 -9.70 42.70
N SER A 54 41.43 -8.56 42.76
CA SER A 54 41.06 -7.41 43.61
C SER A 54 39.75 -6.77 43.16
N PHE A 55 39.26 -5.79 43.94
CA PHE A 55 38.02 -5.06 43.62
C PHE A 55 38.07 -4.37 42.24
N ASP A 56 39.24 -3.93 41.81
CA ASP A 56 39.51 -3.36 40.50
C ASP A 56 39.94 -4.41 39.45
N GLY A 57 39.67 -5.69 39.70
CA GLY A 57 39.88 -6.81 38.78
C GLY A 57 41.32 -7.25 38.59
N LYS A 58 42.28 -6.69 39.32
CA LYS A 58 43.71 -6.97 39.12
C LYS A 58 44.17 -8.24 39.81
N TYR A 59 45.19 -8.85 39.23
CA TYR A 59 45.93 -9.96 39.83
C TYR A 59 47.43 -9.82 39.54
N GLU A 60 48.25 -10.41 40.41
CA GLU A 60 49.68 -10.55 40.25
C GLU A 60 50.13 -11.87 40.88
N LEU A 61 50.59 -12.80 40.05
CA LEU A 61 51.04 -14.12 40.47
C LEU A 61 52.51 -14.32 40.14
N THR A 62 53.24 -14.89 41.08
CA THR A 62 54.61 -15.33 40.87
C THR A 62 54.65 -16.86 40.79
N GLY A 63 55.39 -17.39 39.83
CA GLY A 63 55.55 -18.83 39.61
C GLY A 63 56.91 -19.20 39.04
N ASP A 64 57.10 -20.48 38.78
CA ASP A 64 58.29 -21.02 38.12
C ASP A 64 58.49 -20.41 36.71
N ALA A 65 59.73 -20.15 36.27
CA ALA A 65 59.99 -19.67 34.91
C ALA A 65 59.36 -20.53 33.80
N LYS A 66 59.10 -21.82 34.07
CA LYS A 66 58.48 -22.78 33.13
C LYS A 66 56.95 -22.82 33.25
N SER A 67 56.30 -21.84 33.89
CA SER A 67 54.84 -21.69 33.85
C SER A 67 54.37 -21.49 32.40
N LYS A 68 53.43 -22.35 31.98
CA LYS A 68 52.97 -22.45 30.57
C LYS A 68 51.55 -21.96 30.35
N TRP A 69 50.73 -21.95 31.39
CA TRP A 69 49.33 -21.57 31.29
C TRP A 69 48.86 -20.90 32.57
N ILE A 70 47.77 -20.15 32.44
CA ILE A 70 47.04 -19.51 33.52
C ILE A 70 45.57 -19.89 33.39
N ARG A 71 44.87 -20.00 34.52
CA ARG A 71 43.46 -20.40 34.56
C ARG A 71 42.64 -19.40 35.35
N PHE A 72 41.47 -19.06 34.82
CA PHE A 72 40.51 -18.16 35.44
C PHE A 72 39.25 -18.94 35.77
N THR A 73 38.83 -18.90 37.04
CA THR A 73 37.67 -19.62 37.55
C THR A 73 36.70 -18.64 38.19
N PHE A 74 35.45 -18.67 37.71
CA PHE A 74 34.35 -17.90 38.29
C PHE A 74 33.14 -18.81 38.48
N LEU A 75 32.62 -18.88 39.71
CA LEU A 75 31.60 -19.85 40.10
C LEU A 75 32.01 -21.29 39.71
N ASN A 76 31.31 -21.90 38.76
CA ASN A 76 31.54 -23.28 38.31
C ASN A 76 32.22 -23.37 36.93
N GLU A 77 32.60 -22.23 36.33
CA GLU A 77 33.25 -22.21 35.03
C GLU A 77 34.74 -21.91 35.16
N SER A 78 35.57 -22.71 34.49
CA SER A 78 37.03 -22.54 34.46
C SER A 78 37.52 -22.44 33.01
N LYS A 79 38.32 -21.42 32.72
CA LYS A 79 38.96 -21.22 31.41
C LYS A 79 40.46 -21.22 31.59
N ARG A 80 41.15 -22.05 30.82
CA ARG A 80 42.62 -22.12 30.79
C ARG A 80 43.13 -21.46 29.52
N VAL A 81 44.15 -20.63 29.65
CA VAL A 81 44.82 -19.93 28.54
C VAL A 81 46.32 -20.18 28.64
N ASP A 82 46.96 -20.45 27.51
CA ASP A 82 48.41 -20.61 27.47
C ASP A 82 49.09 -19.23 27.54
N LEU A 83 50.20 -19.16 28.28
CA LEU A 83 50.94 -17.91 28.49
C LEU A 83 51.96 -17.69 27.37
N PRO A 84 52.11 -16.46 26.85
CA PRO A 84 53.11 -16.13 25.85
C PRO A 84 54.54 -16.34 26.38
N GLU A 85 55.53 -16.50 25.50
CA GLU A 85 56.93 -16.73 25.94
C GLU A 85 57.60 -15.45 26.47
N ASP A 86 57.10 -14.27 26.09
CA ASP A 86 57.62 -12.96 26.53
C ASP A 86 56.84 -12.43 27.75
N THR A 87 57.54 -11.96 28.79
CA THR A 87 57.03 -11.85 30.17
C THR A 87 56.84 -10.44 30.72
N ASN A 88 57.01 -9.39 29.92
CA ASN A 88 57.01 -8.02 30.44
C ASN A 88 55.70 -7.23 30.29
N ALA A 89 54.70 -7.72 29.53
CA ALA A 89 53.42 -7.04 29.35
C ALA A 89 52.33 -7.57 30.32
N PRO A 90 51.37 -6.72 30.76
CA PRO A 90 50.20 -7.18 31.51
C PRO A 90 49.39 -8.19 30.69
N PHE A 91 48.96 -9.28 31.32
CA PHE A 91 48.13 -10.31 30.71
C PHE A 91 46.67 -10.11 31.13
N ASP A 92 45.97 -9.23 30.41
CA ASP A 92 44.56 -8.96 30.65
C ASP A 92 43.66 -10.07 30.07
N TYR A 93 42.56 -10.38 30.73
CA TYR A 93 41.67 -11.48 30.34
C TYR A 93 40.20 -11.09 30.45
N ALA A 94 39.42 -11.29 29.37
CA ALA A 94 37.97 -11.10 29.39
C ALA A 94 37.26 -12.46 29.39
N PHE A 95 36.41 -12.71 30.38
CA PHE A 95 35.73 -14.00 30.53
C PHE A 95 34.66 -14.23 29.44
N ASP A 96 34.10 -13.14 28.91
CA ASP A 96 33.09 -13.07 27.86
C ASP A 96 33.66 -12.73 26.47
N GLY A 97 34.99 -12.55 26.37
CA GLY A 97 35.68 -12.26 25.13
C GLY A 97 35.75 -10.77 24.74
N THR A 98 35.37 -9.85 25.63
CA THR A 98 35.41 -8.39 25.36
C THR A 98 36.24 -7.62 26.39
N LEU A 99 37.36 -7.02 25.99
CA LEU A 99 38.17 -6.17 26.86
C LEU A 99 37.64 -4.72 26.85
N PRO A 100 37.67 -3.98 27.98
CA PRO A 100 37.28 -2.57 27.99
C PRO A 100 38.16 -1.75 27.07
N GLY A 101 37.51 -0.88 26.31
CA GLY A 101 38.14 -0.10 25.26
C GLY A 101 38.24 -0.83 23.92
N GLU A 102 37.61 -1.98 23.69
CA GLU A 102 37.45 -2.51 22.31
C GLU A 102 36.33 -1.83 21.50
N ASP A 103 35.50 -1.01 22.15
CA ASP A 103 34.59 -0.07 21.47
C ASP A 103 35.24 1.30 21.18
N ASP A 104 36.42 1.60 21.74
CA ASP A 104 37.17 2.87 21.55
C ASP A 104 38.70 2.68 21.45
N LYS A 105 39.14 1.52 20.98
CA LYS A 105 40.50 1.36 20.45
C LYS A 105 40.36 1.62 18.97
N GLU A 106 40.72 2.85 18.58
CA GLU A 106 41.42 3.06 17.32
C GLU A 106 42.34 1.86 17.12
N VAL A 107 42.06 1.08 16.08
CA VAL A 107 43.04 0.18 15.50
C VAL A 107 44.27 1.05 15.32
N ALA A 108 45.30 0.81 16.14
CA ALA A 108 46.57 1.52 16.13
C ALA A 108 46.92 1.87 14.70
N SER A 109 46.80 3.16 14.32
CA SER A 109 46.97 3.73 12.97
C SER A 109 47.40 2.71 11.91
N GLY A 110 46.48 1.80 11.58
CA GLY A 110 46.70 0.75 10.62
C GLY A 110 45.91 1.19 9.43
N ASP A 111 46.58 1.88 8.51
CA ASP A 111 45.97 2.53 7.34
C ASP A 111 44.79 1.72 6.81
N VAL A 112 43.60 2.33 6.71
CA VAL A 112 42.49 1.72 5.98
C VAL A 112 43.00 1.40 4.57
N ILE A 113 43.07 0.12 4.23
CA ILE A 113 43.69 -0.33 2.98
C ILE A 113 42.62 -0.37 1.89
N LEU A 114 42.66 0.63 1.00
CA LEU A 114 41.72 0.81 -0.10
C LEU A 114 42.16 0.08 -1.38
N LYS A 115 42.58 -1.17 -1.24
CA LYS A 115 42.98 -2.05 -2.35
C LYS A 115 41.89 -3.09 -2.63
N SER A 116 41.79 -3.54 -3.88
CA SER A 116 40.89 -4.66 -4.24
C SER A 116 41.43 -5.99 -3.70
N ALA A 117 40.58 -7.02 -3.64
CA ALA A 117 40.99 -8.36 -3.23
C ALA A 117 42.10 -8.91 -4.13
N GLU A 118 42.02 -8.68 -5.44
CA GLU A 118 43.05 -9.11 -6.40
C GLU A 118 44.39 -8.45 -6.11
N GLU A 119 44.39 -7.15 -5.81
CA GLU A 119 45.61 -6.41 -5.45
C GLU A 119 46.21 -6.92 -4.14
N LEU A 120 45.37 -7.16 -3.12
CA LEU A 120 45.81 -7.67 -1.81
C LEU A 120 46.38 -9.09 -1.90
N ILE A 121 45.80 -9.94 -2.75
CA ILE A 121 46.29 -11.30 -3.01
C ILE A 121 47.61 -11.24 -3.78
N ARG A 122 47.71 -10.38 -4.80
CA ARG A 122 48.95 -10.16 -5.56
C ARG A 122 50.08 -9.67 -4.65
N ASP A 123 49.76 -8.80 -3.70
CA ASP A 123 50.70 -8.27 -2.71
C ASP A 123 51.01 -9.26 -1.58
N GLN A 124 50.45 -10.47 -1.63
CA GLN A 124 50.58 -11.52 -0.62
C GLN A 124 50.23 -11.03 0.80
N ASN A 125 49.22 -10.17 0.93
CA ASN A 125 48.76 -9.67 2.23
C ASN A 125 48.18 -10.82 3.06
N ARG A 126 49.00 -11.37 3.97
CA ARG A 126 48.67 -12.57 4.75
C ARG A 126 47.49 -12.34 5.70
N ASP A 127 47.43 -11.17 6.34
CA ASP A 127 46.31 -10.81 7.21
C ASP A 127 44.99 -10.86 6.44
N PHE A 128 44.92 -10.18 5.29
CA PHE A 128 43.72 -10.18 4.45
C PHE A 128 43.34 -11.60 4.01
N MET A 129 44.30 -12.38 3.49
CA MET A 129 44.02 -13.73 3.00
C MET A 129 43.54 -14.67 4.11
N ASN A 130 44.12 -14.59 5.30
CA ASN A 130 43.72 -15.41 6.45
C ASN A 130 42.31 -15.05 6.90
N GLU A 131 42.04 -13.77 7.13
CA GLU A 131 40.72 -13.30 7.57
C GLU A 131 39.65 -13.60 6.52
N LEU A 132 39.94 -13.34 5.23
CA LEU A 132 39.03 -13.65 4.12
C LEU A 132 38.70 -15.13 4.05
N THR A 133 39.68 -16.01 4.27
CA THR A 133 39.47 -17.46 4.28
C THR A 133 38.57 -17.86 5.45
N LEU A 134 38.91 -17.45 6.67
CA LEU A 134 38.15 -17.80 7.87
C LEU A 134 36.71 -17.31 7.80
N TYR A 135 36.51 -16.04 7.44
CA TYR A 135 35.18 -15.48 7.25
C TYR A 135 34.38 -16.25 6.19
N ASN A 136 34.95 -16.50 5.01
CA ASN A 136 34.23 -17.18 3.92
C ASN A 136 33.85 -18.61 4.30
N GLU A 137 34.73 -19.35 4.97
CA GLU A 137 34.44 -20.73 5.38
C GLU A 137 33.33 -20.80 6.42
N PHE A 138 33.34 -19.91 7.43
CA PHE A 138 32.24 -19.83 8.39
C PHE A 138 30.94 -19.35 7.75
N TYR A 139 31.00 -18.38 6.84
CA TYR A 139 29.83 -17.85 6.14
C TYR A 139 29.17 -18.92 5.26
N LYS A 140 29.95 -19.70 4.49
CA LYS A 140 29.42 -20.83 3.68
C LYS A 140 28.72 -21.90 4.52
N GLN A 141 29.15 -22.07 5.77
CA GLN A 141 28.53 -23.00 6.72
C GLN A 141 27.32 -22.39 7.44
N ASN A 142 26.90 -21.17 7.08
CA ASN A 142 25.88 -20.37 7.78
C ASN A 142 26.21 -20.13 9.27
N ASN A 143 27.47 -20.27 9.68
CA ASN A 143 27.91 -20.02 11.05
C ASN A 143 28.27 -18.53 11.20
N TYR A 144 27.25 -17.67 11.16
CA TYR A 144 27.46 -16.22 11.17
C TYR A 144 28.08 -15.69 12.46
N LYS A 145 27.83 -16.34 13.60
CA LYS A 145 28.46 -16.00 14.88
C LYS A 145 29.98 -16.15 14.82
N ALA A 146 30.47 -17.24 14.21
CA ALA A 146 31.90 -17.44 13.98
C ALA A 146 32.46 -16.59 12.83
N ALA A 147 31.64 -16.28 11.81
CA ALA A 147 32.05 -15.46 10.68
C ALA A 147 32.23 -13.97 11.05
N LEU A 148 31.39 -13.43 11.93
CA LEU A 148 31.35 -12.00 12.25
C LEU A 148 32.70 -11.39 12.69
N PRO A 149 33.49 -11.97 13.62
CA PRO A 149 34.75 -11.37 14.04
C PRO A 149 35.73 -11.21 12.86
N HIS A 150 35.87 -12.24 12.03
CA HIS A 150 36.72 -12.22 10.83
C HIS A 150 36.19 -11.23 9.79
N TRP A 151 34.87 -11.23 9.56
CA TRP A 151 34.21 -10.29 8.66
C TRP A 151 34.44 -8.84 9.09
N LYS A 152 34.31 -8.51 10.39
CA LYS A 152 34.53 -7.16 10.93
C LYS A 152 35.94 -6.65 10.67
N ILE A 153 36.94 -7.53 10.75
CA ILE A 153 38.33 -7.17 10.44
C ILE A 153 38.45 -6.74 8.98
N ILE A 154 37.89 -7.52 8.05
CA ILE A 154 37.91 -7.20 6.62
C ILE A 154 37.12 -5.92 6.33
N TYR A 155 35.91 -5.81 6.89
CA TYR A 155 35.03 -4.64 6.74
C TYR A 155 35.69 -3.35 7.22
N ARG A 156 36.46 -3.38 8.31
CA ARG A 156 37.12 -2.18 8.86
C ARG A 156 38.47 -1.88 8.19
N LYS A 157 39.32 -2.88 8.02
CA LYS A 157 40.72 -2.71 7.55
C LYS A 157 40.84 -2.72 6.02
N TYR A 158 39.96 -3.46 5.33
CA TYR A 158 40.01 -3.67 3.87
C TYR A 158 38.65 -3.37 3.20
N PRO A 159 38.04 -2.20 3.42
CA PRO A 159 36.65 -1.94 3.04
C PRO A 159 36.42 -1.87 1.52
N LYS A 160 37.47 -1.71 0.71
CA LYS A 160 37.40 -1.70 -0.77
C LYS A 160 37.79 -3.06 -1.40
N SER A 161 38.06 -4.07 -0.59
CA SER A 161 38.57 -5.36 -1.07
C SER A 161 37.58 -6.07 -2.00
N THR A 162 36.31 -6.19 -1.60
CA THR A 162 35.28 -6.83 -2.42
C THR A 162 33.89 -6.37 -2.03
N LEU A 163 32.97 -6.29 -3.00
CA LEU A 163 31.56 -6.00 -2.75
C LEU A 163 30.89 -7.06 -1.85
N ASN A 164 31.37 -8.30 -1.90
CA ASN A 164 30.81 -9.42 -1.15
C ASN A 164 30.82 -9.20 0.36
N ILE A 165 31.74 -8.40 0.91
CA ILE A 165 31.71 -8.09 2.35
C ILE A 165 30.41 -7.37 2.72
N TYR A 166 29.89 -6.48 1.88
CA TYR A 166 28.65 -5.77 2.17
C TYR A 166 27.42 -6.63 1.90
N ILE A 167 27.45 -7.46 0.85
CA ILE A 167 26.36 -8.39 0.53
C ILE A 167 26.20 -9.44 1.64
N HIS A 168 27.28 -10.11 2.00
CA HIS A 168 27.27 -11.11 3.06
C HIS A 168 27.07 -10.47 4.43
N GLY A 169 27.59 -9.25 4.64
CA GLY A 169 27.35 -8.47 5.85
C GLY A 169 25.86 -8.19 6.07
N ALA A 170 25.12 -7.84 5.02
CA ALA A 170 23.67 -7.68 5.10
C ALA A 170 23.00 -8.97 5.59
N ASN A 171 23.33 -10.11 4.96
CA ASN A 171 22.78 -11.41 5.36
C ASN A 171 23.12 -11.79 6.81
N ILE A 172 24.35 -11.51 7.26
CA ILE A 172 24.79 -11.75 8.65
C ILE A 172 23.96 -10.91 9.62
N TYR A 173 23.84 -9.59 9.36
CA TYR A 173 23.10 -8.69 10.24
C TYR A 173 21.59 -8.96 10.21
N GLU A 174 21.00 -9.28 9.06
CA GLU A 174 19.60 -9.71 8.97
C GLU A 174 19.33 -10.91 9.88
N LYS A 175 20.21 -11.93 9.85
CA LYS A 175 20.07 -13.10 10.71
C LYS A 175 20.18 -12.74 12.20
N PHE A 176 21.10 -11.85 12.57
CA PHE A 176 21.22 -11.38 13.95
C PHE A 176 20.04 -10.51 14.40
N ILE A 177 19.44 -9.72 13.50
CA ILE A 177 18.21 -8.96 13.77
C ILE A 177 17.04 -9.92 14.05
N GLU A 178 16.93 -11.01 13.28
CA GLU A 178 15.89 -12.02 13.46
C GLU A 178 16.08 -12.87 14.73
N GLU A 179 17.32 -13.10 15.15
CA GLU A 179 17.66 -13.90 16.34
C GLU A 179 17.87 -13.07 17.62
N ALA A 180 17.83 -11.74 17.53
CA ALA A 180 18.07 -10.84 18.64
C ALA A 180 17.11 -11.12 19.81
N ALA A 181 17.66 -11.21 21.02
CA ALA A 181 16.89 -11.58 22.21
C ALA A 181 16.11 -10.39 22.80
N THR A 182 16.58 -9.17 22.57
CA THR A 182 15.94 -7.95 23.09
C THR A 182 15.77 -6.88 22.01
N PRO A 183 14.80 -5.95 22.18
CA PRO A 183 14.62 -4.81 21.28
C PRO A 183 15.87 -3.94 21.13
N GLU A 184 16.65 -3.76 22.21
CA GLU A 184 17.88 -2.97 22.20
C GLU A 184 18.96 -3.62 21.33
N GLU A 185 19.12 -4.95 21.45
CA GLU A 185 20.03 -5.73 20.62
C GLU A 185 19.61 -5.68 19.14
N LYS A 186 18.31 -5.88 18.87
CA LYS A 186 17.74 -5.78 17.52
C LYS A 186 18.01 -4.40 16.90
N ASN A 187 17.78 -3.33 17.67
CA ASN A 187 18.07 -1.96 17.24
C ASN A 187 19.55 -1.73 16.93
N LYS A 188 20.46 -2.25 17.76
CA LYS A 188 21.91 -2.14 17.51
C LYS A 188 22.30 -2.79 16.19
N TYR A 189 21.78 -3.99 15.89
CA TYR A 189 22.08 -4.66 14.63
C TYR A 189 21.47 -3.94 13.42
N ILE A 190 20.28 -3.35 13.55
CA ILE A 190 19.70 -2.49 12.50
C ILE A 190 20.60 -1.28 12.23
N ASP A 191 21.07 -0.60 13.28
CA ASP A 191 21.92 0.59 13.13
C ASP A 191 23.28 0.25 12.49
N ASP A 192 23.87 -0.88 12.85
CA ASP A 192 25.10 -1.38 12.22
C ASP A 192 24.87 -1.73 10.74
N LEU A 193 23.74 -2.34 10.41
CA LEU A 193 23.34 -2.62 9.03
C LEU A 193 23.18 -1.32 8.20
N MET A 194 22.60 -0.27 8.79
CA MET A 194 22.46 1.03 8.12
C MET A 194 23.82 1.68 7.84
N LYS A 195 24.74 1.66 8.80
CA LYS A 195 26.12 2.17 8.63
C LYS A 195 26.88 1.39 7.56
N MET A 196 26.65 0.07 7.50
CA MET A 196 27.27 -0.78 6.49
C MET A 196 26.80 -0.40 5.08
N TYR A 197 25.52 -0.06 4.89
CA TYR A 197 25.04 0.46 3.62
C TYR A 197 25.70 1.79 3.23
N ASP A 198 25.90 2.71 4.18
CA ASP A 198 26.61 3.97 3.92
C ASP A 198 28.07 3.73 3.52
N GLN A 199 28.73 2.77 4.17
CA GLN A 199 30.10 2.39 3.83
C GLN A 199 30.19 1.69 2.47
N ARG A 200 29.18 0.88 2.09
CA ARG A 200 29.07 0.31 0.74
C ARG A 200 29.02 1.41 -0.32
N ILE A 201 28.15 2.40 -0.12
CA ILE A 201 28.01 3.55 -1.03
C ILE A 201 29.35 4.29 -1.16
N LYS A 202 30.02 4.55 -0.02
CA LYS A 202 31.31 5.24 0.00
C LYS A 202 32.40 4.55 -0.82
N HIS A 203 32.46 3.22 -0.80
CA HIS A 203 33.56 2.47 -1.41
C HIS A 203 33.26 1.88 -2.80
N PHE A 204 31.98 1.62 -3.11
CA PHE A 204 31.54 0.96 -4.34
C PHE A 204 30.51 1.74 -5.16
N GLY A 205 29.98 2.85 -4.65
CA GLY A 205 28.99 3.66 -5.36
C GLY A 205 27.62 2.98 -5.45
N ASP A 206 26.96 3.16 -6.59
CA ASP A 206 25.58 2.69 -6.88
C ASP A 206 24.58 3.11 -5.79
N LYS A 207 24.66 4.39 -5.42
CA LYS A 207 23.97 4.95 -4.26
C LYS A 207 22.46 4.69 -4.32
N GLY A 208 21.80 4.97 -5.44
CA GLY A 208 20.37 4.69 -5.60
C GLY A 208 20.01 3.23 -5.31
N TYR A 209 20.69 2.26 -5.91
CA TYR A 209 20.44 0.83 -5.66
C TYR A 209 20.62 0.46 -4.18
N VAL A 210 21.69 0.98 -3.57
CA VAL A 210 21.98 0.69 -2.17
C VAL A 210 20.96 1.34 -1.23
N LEU A 211 20.51 2.56 -1.50
CA LEU A 211 19.51 3.27 -0.71
C LEU A 211 18.14 2.58 -0.74
N GLY A 212 17.71 2.07 -1.91
CA GLY A 212 16.46 1.31 -2.00
C GLY A 212 16.45 0.09 -1.07
N ARG A 213 17.55 -0.66 -1.03
CA ARG A 213 17.72 -1.82 -0.12
C ARG A 213 17.90 -1.42 1.34
N LYS A 214 18.62 -0.32 1.60
CA LYS A 214 18.75 0.29 2.93
C LYS A 214 17.37 0.63 3.50
N ALA A 215 16.53 1.29 2.71
CA ALA A 215 15.18 1.65 3.08
C ALA A 215 14.28 0.43 3.30
N ASN A 216 14.37 -0.57 2.43
CA ASN A 216 13.63 -1.83 2.60
C ASN A 216 13.92 -2.49 3.94
N HIS A 217 15.20 -2.70 4.30
CA HIS A 217 15.56 -3.29 5.59
C HIS A 217 15.16 -2.41 6.78
N TRP A 218 15.35 -1.09 6.66
CA TRP A 218 14.93 -0.15 7.70
C TRP A 218 13.43 -0.25 7.98
N LEU A 219 12.60 -0.11 6.94
CA LEU A 219 11.15 -0.16 7.07
C LEU A 219 10.68 -1.53 7.55
N LYS A 220 11.19 -2.63 6.99
CA LYS A 220 10.87 -4.00 7.41
C LYS A 220 11.07 -4.17 8.92
N TYR A 221 12.26 -3.87 9.43
CA TYR A 221 12.60 -4.20 10.80
C TYR A 221 12.13 -3.17 11.82
N LYS A 222 12.17 -1.86 11.51
CA LYS A 222 11.69 -0.84 12.45
C LYS A 222 10.17 -0.86 12.58
N LEU A 223 9.41 -1.02 11.50
CA LEU A 223 7.94 -1.13 11.61
C LEU A 223 7.49 -2.40 12.33
N GLU A 224 8.26 -3.48 12.25
CA GLU A 224 7.99 -4.70 13.02
C GLU A 224 8.13 -4.46 14.53
N MET A 225 9.10 -3.64 14.94
CA MET A 225 9.37 -3.31 16.34
C MET A 225 8.34 -2.34 16.94
N GLU A 226 7.72 -1.50 16.11
CA GLU A 226 6.79 -0.45 16.54
C GLU A 226 5.31 -0.84 16.57
N LYS A 227 4.98 -2.13 16.52
CA LYS A 227 3.58 -2.60 16.45
C LYS A 227 2.69 -2.12 17.63
N ASP A 228 3.27 -1.60 18.72
CA ASP A 228 2.56 -1.23 19.95
C ASP A 228 2.88 0.19 20.53
N GLN A 229 3.45 1.13 19.76
CA GLN A 229 3.87 2.46 20.27
C GLN A 229 3.25 3.70 19.56
N ASP A 230 3.48 4.87 20.15
CA ASP A 230 2.95 6.21 19.79
C ASP A 230 3.22 6.63 18.33
N ASN A 231 2.29 7.39 17.75
CA ASN A 231 2.29 7.80 16.34
C ASN A 231 3.54 8.61 15.93
N GLY A 232 4.24 9.24 16.89
CA GLY A 232 5.48 9.99 16.64
C GLY A 232 6.63 9.11 16.12
N THR A 233 6.89 7.97 16.75
CA THR A 233 7.99 7.06 16.36
C THR A 233 7.75 6.45 14.98
N LEU A 234 6.51 6.03 14.72
CA LEU A 234 6.08 5.53 13.41
C LEU A 234 6.37 6.55 12.30
N THR A 235 6.02 7.80 12.54
CA THR A 235 6.23 8.90 11.57
C THR A 235 7.70 9.08 11.23
N GLU A 236 8.59 9.09 12.22
CA GLU A 236 10.04 9.24 11.98
C GLU A 236 10.64 8.08 11.19
N ILE A 237 10.20 6.85 11.48
CA ILE A 237 10.64 5.65 10.74
C ILE A 237 10.22 5.74 9.28
N LEU A 238 8.95 6.09 9.03
CA LEU A 238 8.42 6.25 7.68
C LEU A 238 9.13 7.38 6.93
N LYS A 239 9.38 8.54 7.56
CA LYS A 239 10.12 9.66 6.94
C LYS A 239 11.53 9.24 6.52
N LYS A 240 12.30 8.59 7.39
CA LYS A 240 13.65 8.12 7.06
C LYS A 240 13.65 7.11 5.90
N GLY A 241 12.73 6.14 5.94
CA GLY A 241 12.57 5.18 4.85
C GLY A 241 12.17 5.86 3.55
N TYR A 242 11.22 6.79 3.61
CA TYR A 242 10.75 7.59 2.48
C TYR A 242 11.87 8.39 1.82
N ASP A 243 12.71 9.08 2.60
CA ASP A 243 13.80 9.90 2.07
C ASP A 243 14.76 9.05 1.23
N TRP A 244 15.15 7.87 1.75
CA TRP A 244 16.00 6.94 1.01
C TRP A 244 15.32 6.30 -0.20
N LEU A 245 14.02 5.97 -0.12
CA LEU A 245 13.26 5.45 -1.26
C LEU A 245 13.12 6.50 -2.37
N ASN A 246 12.81 7.74 -2.00
CA ASN A 246 12.65 8.85 -2.93
C ASN A 246 13.98 9.19 -3.62
N GLU A 247 15.08 9.22 -2.86
CA GLU A 247 16.42 9.40 -3.43
C GLU A 247 16.84 8.21 -4.31
N SER A 248 16.53 6.98 -3.90
CA SER A 248 16.73 5.77 -4.71
C SER A 248 16.01 5.87 -6.05
N MET A 249 14.72 6.22 -6.04
CA MET A 249 13.91 6.35 -7.25
C MET A 249 14.39 7.51 -8.13
N ALA A 250 14.85 8.62 -7.53
CA ALA A 250 15.41 9.74 -8.29
C ALA A 250 16.72 9.40 -9.00
N GLU A 251 17.61 8.60 -8.37
CA GLU A 251 18.87 8.19 -9.00
C GLU A 251 18.71 7.04 -10.00
N ARG A 252 17.79 6.11 -9.76
CA ARG A 252 17.62 4.89 -10.57
C ARG A 252 16.55 5.04 -11.66
N GLY A 253 15.56 5.91 -11.46
CA GLY A 253 14.43 6.06 -12.37
C GLY A 253 13.79 4.71 -12.71
N ASN A 254 13.74 4.39 -14.01
CA ASN A 254 13.15 3.17 -14.55
C ASN A 254 13.93 1.89 -14.19
N ASP A 255 15.20 2.01 -13.77
CA ASP A 255 16.04 0.88 -13.32
C ASP A 255 15.86 0.53 -11.84
N SER A 256 14.86 1.13 -11.18
CA SER A 256 14.53 0.84 -9.78
C SER A 256 14.02 -0.59 -9.61
N GLU A 257 14.32 -1.21 -8.46
CA GLU A 257 13.87 -2.56 -8.13
C GLU A 257 12.37 -2.55 -7.80
N LEU A 258 11.63 -3.59 -8.21
CA LEU A 258 10.18 -3.69 -7.97
C LEU A 258 9.76 -3.48 -6.50
N PRO A 259 10.46 -4.03 -5.49
CA PRO A 259 10.13 -3.76 -4.08
C PRO A 259 10.28 -2.30 -3.68
N VAL A 260 11.22 -1.55 -4.27
CA VAL A 260 11.44 -0.12 -3.99
C VAL A 260 10.28 0.71 -4.51
N ILE A 261 9.80 0.40 -5.72
CA ILE A 261 8.63 1.05 -6.34
C ILE A 261 7.40 0.88 -5.45
N VAL A 262 7.15 -0.35 -4.98
CA VAL A 262 6.02 -0.65 -4.09
C VAL A 262 6.17 0.06 -2.74
N LEU A 263 7.35 -0.02 -2.12
CA LEU A 263 7.60 0.61 -0.82
C LEU A 263 7.49 2.12 -0.87
N LEU A 264 7.92 2.77 -1.97
CA LEU A 264 7.75 4.22 -2.13
C LEU A 264 6.27 4.58 -2.09
N MET A 265 5.42 3.85 -2.83
CA MET A 265 3.98 4.13 -2.86
C MET A 265 3.30 3.86 -1.52
N GLN A 266 3.62 2.74 -0.87
CA GLN A 266 3.11 2.40 0.46
C GLN A 266 3.50 3.45 1.50
N THR A 267 4.78 3.83 1.53
CA THR A 267 5.30 4.81 2.50
C THR A 267 4.72 6.20 2.24
N SER A 268 4.56 6.60 0.97
CA SER A 268 3.91 7.86 0.59
C SER A 268 2.46 7.92 1.08
N SER A 269 1.69 6.85 0.86
CA SER A 269 0.30 6.73 1.32
C SER A 269 0.20 6.79 2.85
N SER A 270 1.08 6.10 3.56
CA SER A 270 1.12 6.13 5.03
C SER A 270 1.45 7.51 5.57
N LEU A 271 2.48 8.19 5.03
CA LEU A 271 2.84 9.53 5.46
C LEU A 271 1.75 10.57 5.15
N PHE A 272 1.06 10.44 4.02
CA PHE A 272 -0.09 11.30 3.71
C PHE A 272 -1.22 11.12 4.72
N LYS A 273 -1.56 9.88 5.08
CA LYS A 273 -2.59 9.59 6.09
C LYS A 273 -2.21 10.11 7.48
N LEU A 274 -0.92 10.23 7.77
CA LEU A 274 -0.39 10.84 8.99
C LEU A 274 -0.30 12.38 8.92
N GLY A 275 -0.62 13.00 7.77
CA GLY A 275 -0.55 14.45 7.57
C GLY A 275 0.86 14.98 7.29
N GLU A 276 1.80 14.10 6.97
CA GLU A 276 3.24 14.40 6.86
C GLU A 276 3.74 14.51 5.42
N LEU A 277 2.90 14.15 4.46
CA LEU A 277 3.15 14.30 3.04
C LEU A 277 1.95 14.99 2.39
N PRO A 278 2.15 16.01 1.53
CA PRO A 278 1.03 16.67 0.85
C PRO A 278 0.48 15.78 -0.28
N LYS A 279 -0.81 15.96 -0.63
CA LYS A 279 -1.48 15.13 -1.65
C LYS A 279 -0.73 15.13 -2.97
N GLU A 280 -0.21 16.29 -3.38
CA GLU A 280 0.46 16.50 -4.66
C GLU A 280 1.73 15.65 -4.76
N THR A 281 2.40 15.40 -3.63
CA THR A 281 3.59 14.54 -3.60
C THR A 281 3.21 13.06 -3.71
N VAL A 282 2.09 12.63 -3.12
CA VAL A 282 1.57 11.26 -3.30
C VAL A 282 1.22 11.00 -4.76
N VAL A 283 0.54 11.95 -5.40
CA VAL A 283 0.17 11.90 -6.82
C VAL A 283 1.42 11.80 -7.69
N LYS A 284 2.42 12.67 -7.44
CA LYS A 284 3.70 12.64 -8.15
C LYS A 284 4.43 11.30 -7.97
N ASN A 285 4.46 10.75 -6.76
CA ASN A 285 5.14 9.49 -6.51
C ASN A 285 4.42 8.32 -7.18
N TYR A 286 3.08 8.33 -7.22
CA TYR A 286 2.32 7.35 -7.99
C TYR A 286 2.68 7.40 -9.48
N ASP A 287 2.74 8.60 -10.07
CA ASP A 287 3.13 8.78 -11.47
C ASP A 287 4.55 8.25 -11.75
N ILE A 288 5.54 8.62 -10.91
CA ILE A 288 6.92 8.11 -10.99
C ILE A 288 6.95 6.58 -10.93
N CYS A 289 6.24 5.99 -9.97
CA CYS A 289 6.19 4.54 -9.81
C CYS A 289 5.53 3.85 -11.01
N ASN A 290 4.42 4.39 -11.51
CA ASN A 290 3.69 3.83 -12.65
C ASN A 290 4.53 3.90 -13.93
N ASN A 291 5.20 5.03 -14.18
CA ASN A 291 6.08 5.20 -15.33
C ASN A 291 7.28 4.24 -15.28
N ALA A 292 7.86 4.03 -14.10
CA ALA A 292 8.93 3.05 -13.93
C ALA A 292 8.48 1.61 -14.22
N LEU A 293 7.21 1.25 -13.94
CA LEU A 293 6.66 -0.06 -14.29
C LEU A 293 6.34 -0.16 -15.80
N ASN A 294 5.73 0.87 -16.38
CA ASN A 294 5.44 0.92 -17.82
C ASN A 294 6.70 0.76 -18.66
N SER A 295 7.78 1.47 -18.33
CA SER A 295 9.05 1.34 -19.04
C SER A 295 9.70 -0.05 -18.92
N LYS A 296 9.35 -0.84 -17.88
CA LYS A 296 9.79 -2.24 -17.76
C LYS A 296 8.94 -3.21 -18.58
N LEU A 297 7.73 -2.82 -18.96
CA LEU A 297 6.86 -3.58 -19.87
C LEU A 297 7.23 -3.34 -21.34
N GLU A 298 7.70 -2.14 -21.68
CA GLU A 298 8.12 -1.78 -23.02
C GLU A 298 9.21 -2.72 -23.55
N GLY A 299 8.85 -3.58 -24.51
CA GLY A 299 9.78 -4.52 -25.14
C GLY A 299 10.10 -5.77 -24.33
N ASN A 300 9.43 -6.00 -23.19
CA ASN A 300 9.59 -7.23 -22.41
C ASN A 300 8.84 -8.40 -23.07
N THR A 301 9.55 -9.50 -23.31
CA THR A 301 8.99 -10.73 -23.91
C THR A 301 8.79 -11.87 -22.90
N ASP A 302 9.24 -11.69 -21.66
CA ASP A 302 9.04 -12.67 -20.59
C ASP A 302 7.61 -12.54 -20.04
N ALA A 303 6.80 -13.57 -20.26
CA ALA A 303 5.39 -13.58 -19.87
C ALA A 303 5.20 -13.58 -18.34
N GLU A 304 6.10 -14.20 -17.58
CA GLU A 304 6.01 -14.26 -16.13
C GLU A 304 6.44 -12.92 -15.51
N GLU A 305 7.49 -12.29 -16.03
CA GLU A 305 7.90 -10.95 -15.61
C GLU A 305 6.82 -9.91 -15.94
N THR A 306 6.27 -9.95 -17.16
CA THR A 306 5.18 -9.08 -17.60
C THR A 306 3.96 -9.21 -16.68
N LYS A 307 3.58 -10.45 -16.33
CA LYS A 307 2.48 -10.72 -15.41
C LYS A 307 2.76 -10.17 -14.01
N ASN A 308 3.97 -10.39 -13.46
CA ASN A 308 4.35 -9.87 -12.16
C ASN A 308 4.33 -8.34 -12.11
N ILE A 309 4.77 -7.67 -13.18
CA ILE A 309 4.71 -6.21 -13.28
C ILE A 309 3.25 -5.73 -13.30
N ALA A 310 2.39 -6.37 -14.09
CA ALA A 310 0.96 -6.01 -14.15
C ALA A 310 0.25 -6.20 -12.79
N GLU A 311 0.58 -7.26 -12.04
CA GLU A 311 0.08 -7.46 -10.67
C GLU A 311 0.53 -6.32 -9.73
N ILE A 312 1.79 -5.89 -9.83
CA ILE A 312 2.32 -4.77 -9.05
C ILE A 312 1.64 -3.45 -9.44
N GLN A 313 1.38 -3.21 -10.73
CA GLN A 313 0.62 -2.03 -11.17
C GLN A 313 -0.75 -1.99 -10.51
N GLY A 314 -1.51 -3.09 -10.56
CA GLY A 314 -2.79 -3.18 -9.86
C GLY A 314 -2.68 -2.91 -8.36
N TYR A 315 -1.59 -3.35 -7.72
CA TYR A 315 -1.33 -3.06 -6.32
C TYR A 315 -1.03 -1.58 -6.05
N LEU A 316 -0.24 -0.91 -6.90
CA LEU A 316 0.00 0.54 -6.80
C LEU A 316 -1.28 1.35 -6.95
N GLU A 317 -2.11 0.96 -7.92
CA GLU A 317 -3.42 1.58 -8.15
C GLU A 317 -4.32 1.48 -6.91
N ASP A 318 -4.34 0.31 -6.27
CA ASP A 318 -5.10 0.08 -5.04
C ASP A 318 -4.59 0.95 -3.88
N ILE A 319 -3.27 1.02 -3.69
CA ILE A 319 -2.65 1.88 -2.66
C ILE A 319 -3.01 3.35 -2.90
N PHE A 320 -2.90 3.80 -4.15
CA PHE A 320 -3.19 5.19 -4.51
C PHE A 320 -4.68 5.52 -4.36
N GLY A 321 -5.58 4.68 -4.88
CA GLY A 321 -7.02 4.85 -4.75
C GLY A 321 -7.49 4.90 -3.29
N LYS A 322 -6.90 4.06 -2.41
CA LYS A 322 -7.19 4.03 -0.96
C LYS A 322 -6.39 5.05 -0.15
N SER A 323 -5.52 5.84 -0.76
CA SER A 323 -4.70 6.82 -0.04
C SER A 323 -5.51 8.01 0.45
N GLY A 324 -6.56 8.39 -0.29
CA GLY A 324 -7.27 9.67 -0.13
C GLY A 324 -6.66 10.83 -0.93
N ALA A 325 -5.51 10.62 -1.60
CA ALA A 325 -4.88 11.61 -2.47
C ALA A 325 -5.35 11.53 -3.94
N ALA A 326 -6.10 10.48 -4.30
CA ALA A 326 -6.66 10.26 -5.63
C ALA A 326 -7.97 11.04 -5.84
N ASP A 327 -7.91 12.36 -5.80
CA ASP A 327 -9.06 13.22 -6.13
C ASP A 327 -9.27 13.33 -7.65
N CYS A 328 -10.39 13.94 -8.06
CA CYS A 328 -10.74 14.02 -9.48
C CYS A 328 -9.74 14.83 -10.31
N GLU A 329 -9.13 15.87 -9.75
CA GLU A 329 -8.12 16.66 -10.46
C GLU A 329 -6.88 15.80 -10.74
N ALA A 330 -6.37 15.11 -9.71
CA ALA A 330 -5.23 14.22 -9.84
C ALA A 330 -5.51 13.07 -10.81
N LEU A 331 -6.67 12.41 -10.68
CA LEU A 331 -7.03 11.29 -11.55
C LEU A 331 -7.21 11.73 -13.01
N VAL A 332 -7.84 12.88 -13.27
CA VAL A 332 -7.96 13.41 -14.62
C VAL A 332 -6.57 13.71 -15.21
N ASN A 333 -5.70 14.40 -14.47
CA ASN A 333 -4.36 14.72 -14.95
C ASN A 333 -3.51 13.47 -15.28
N ILE A 334 -3.68 12.39 -14.50
CA ILE A 334 -3.00 11.11 -14.74
C ILE A 334 -3.60 10.38 -15.94
N PHE A 335 -4.93 10.26 -15.98
CA PHE A 335 -5.59 9.37 -16.92
C PHE A 335 -5.81 9.99 -18.29
N THR A 336 -5.89 11.32 -18.43
CA THR A 336 -6.03 11.96 -19.74
C THR A 336 -4.94 11.54 -20.73
N PRO A 337 -3.63 11.67 -20.45
CA PRO A 337 -2.60 11.23 -21.40
C PRO A 337 -2.64 9.72 -21.64
N GLN A 338 -2.89 8.90 -20.60
CA GLN A 338 -3.01 7.45 -20.76
C GLN A 338 -4.21 7.08 -21.65
N TYR A 339 -5.31 7.81 -21.54
CA TYR A 339 -6.48 7.62 -22.39
C TYR A 339 -6.20 7.99 -23.83
N GLU A 340 -5.49 9.09 -24.10
CA GLU A 340 -5.12 9.46 -25.48
C GLU A 340 -4.36 8.34 -26.20
N GLU A 341 -3.47 7.66 -25.47
CA GLU A 341 -2.69 6.52 -25.97
C GLU A 341 -3.52 5.21 -26.05
N ASN A 342 -4.43 4.98 -25.11
CA ASN A 342 -5.10 3.69 -24.92
C ASN A 342 -6.63 3.72 -25.18
N GLN A 343 -7.15 4.76 -25.82
CA GLN A 343 -8.59 4.95 -26.11
C GLN A 343 -9.23 3.88 -27.01
N ASN A 344 -8.47 2.90 -27.54
CA ASN A 344 -9.02 1.76 -28.27
C ASN A 344 -8.86 0.43 -27.50
N ASP A 345 -8.28 0.45 -26.30
CA ASP A 345 -8.20 -0.70 -25.41
C ASP A 345 -9.42 -0.71 -24.48
N ILE A 346 -10.36 -1.62 -24.74
CA ILE A 346 -11.61 -1.76 -24.00
C ILE A 346 -11.37 -2.02 -22.51
N GLU A 347 -10.38 -2.85 -22.17
CA GLU A 347 -10.12 -3.23 -20.77
C GLU A 347 -9.48 -2.07 -20.01
N PHE A 348 -8.58 -1.32 -20.65
CA PHE A 348 -8.07 -0.07 -20.11
C PHE A 348 -9.20 0.91 -19.82
N ILE A 349 -10.08 1.18 -20.79
CA ILE A 349 -11.19 2.14 -20.63
C ILE A 349 -12.12 1.72 -19.49
N LYS A 350 -12.52 0.43 -19.45
CA LYS A 350 -13.36 -0.10 -18.36
C LYS A 350 -12.69 0.07 -17.00
N SER A 351 -11.39 -0.22 -16.90
CA SER A 351 -10.64 -0.06 -15.65
C SER A 351 -10.57 1.40 -15.21
N MET A 352 -10.23 2.30 -16.12
CA MET A 352 -10.17 3.74 -15.90
C MET A 352 -11.52 4.30 -15.45
N LEU A 353 -12.61 3.98 -16.15
CA LEU A 353 -13.97 4.41 -15.80
C LEU A 353 -14.34 3.91 -14.39
N ARG A 354 -14.08 2.65 -14.06
CA ARG A 354 -14.34 2.12 -12.70
C ARG A 354 -13.57 2.88 -11.62
N ARG A 355 -12.32 3.26 -11.88
CA ARG A 355 -11.47 4.03 -10.94
C ARG A 355 -11.99 5.46 -10.78
N LEU A 356 -12.27 6.17 -11.87
CA LEU A 356 -12.90 7.49 -11.86
C LEU A 356 -14.25 7.49 -11.16
N GLY A 357 -15.10 6.49 -11.44
CA GLY A 357 -16.41 6.34 -10.80
C GLY A 357 -16.32 6.08 -9.29
N SER A 358 -15.35 5.24 -8.87
CA SER A 358 -15.11 4.96 -7.45
C SER A 358 -14.61 6.18 -6.67
N ALA A 359 -13.96 7.12 -7.36
CA ALA A 359 -13.55 8.42 -6.82
C ALA A 359 -14.63 9.52 -6.94
N ASN A 360 -15.84 9.19 -7.42
CA ASN A 360 -16.93 10.12 -7.72
C ASN A 360 -16.55 11.21 -8.74
N CYS A 361 -15.80 10.83 -9.77
CA CYS A 361 -15.32 11.71 -10.85
C CYS A 361 -16.10 11.51 -12.16
N ASP A 362 -17.35 11.05 -12.05
CA ASP A 362 -18.25 10.72 -13.16
C ASP A 362 -18.78 11.94 -13.91
N GLU A 363 -18.59 13.14 -13.36
CA GLU A 363 -18.94 14.40 -14.04
C GLU A 363 -17.80 15.05 -14.83
N THR A 364 -16.61 14.43 -14.86
CA THR A 364 -15.47 14.95 -15.64
C THR A 364 -15.66 14.77 -17.16
N SER A 365 -15.00 15.60 -17.97
CA SER A 365 -14.97 15.44 -19.43
C SER A 365 -14.38 14.09 -19.83
N LEU A 366 -13.25 13.72 -19.23
CA LEU A 366 -12.60 12.43 -19.47
C LEU A 366 -13.54 11.24 -19.24
N PHE A 367 -14.29 11.21 -18.14
CA PHE A 367 -15.25 10.13 -17.88
C PHE A 367 -16.38 10.10 -18.93
N SER A 368 -16.71 11.26 -19.53
CA SER A 368 -17.70 11.40 -20.60
C SER A 368 -17.17 10.82 -21.91
N ASP A 369 -16.04 11.34 -22.35
CA ASP A 369 -15.38 10.98 -23.61
C ASP A 369 -15.06 9.48 -23.62
N ALA A 370 -14.57 8.94 -22.49
CA ALA A 370 -14.28 7.52 -22.35
C ALA A 370 -15.52 6.62 -22.33
N THR A 371 -16.65 7.09 -21.79
CA THR A 371 -17.90 6.32 -21.83
C THR A 371 -18.50 6.32 -23.25
N GLU A 372 -18.45 7.45 -23.94
CA GLU A 372 -18.83 7.55 -25.36
C GLU A 372 -17.96 6.62 -26.22
N LYS A 373 -16.64 6.65 -26.01
CA LYS A 373 -15.71 5.78 -26.71
C LYS A 373 -15.93 4.30 -26.40
N LEU A 374 -16.19 3.94 -25.14
CA LEU A 374 -16.51 2.56 -24.78
C LEU A 374 -17.78 2.09 -25.50
N TYR A 375 -18.79 2.96 -25.61
CA TYR A 375 -20.01 2.65 -26.35
C TYR A 375 -19.74 2.44 -27.85
N GLU A 376 -18.86 3.24 -28.47
CA GLU A 376 -18.45 3.03 -29.87
C GLU A 376 -17.76 1.68 -30.09
N LEU A 377 -16.94 1.24 -29.13
CA LEU A 377 -16.18 -0.01 -29.21
C LEU A 377 -17.04 -1.23 -28.89
N GLU A 378 -17.97 -1.12 -27.94
CA GLU A 378 -18.82 -2.21 -27.45
C GLU A 378 -20.29 -1.75 -27.34
N PRO A 379 -20.96 -1.48 -28.49
CA PRO A 379 -22.34 -1.00 -28.49
C PRO A 379 -23.27 -2.10 -27.98
N SER A 380 -24.15 -1.72 -27.06
CA SER A 380 -25.26 -2.55 -26.61
C SER A 380 -26.47 -1.71 -26.27
N ALA A 381 -27.66 -2.32 -26.34
CA ALA A 381 -28.90 -1.65 -26.00
C ALA A 381 -28.89 -1.06 -24.58
N GLU A 382 -28.33 -1.82 -23.62
CA GLU A 382 -28.18 -1.38 -22.24
C GLU A 382 -27.19 -0.22 -22.08
N ALA A 383 -26.05 -0.27 -22.79
CA ALA A 383 -25.09 0.84 -22.78
C ALA A 383 -25.70 2.11 -23.39
N ALA A 384 -26.43 2.00 -24.51
CA ALA A 384 -27.15 3.12 -25.11
C ALA A 384 -28.18 3.71 -24.15
N PHE A 385 -28.95 2.87 -23.47
CA PHE A 385 -29.94 3.32 -22.51
C PHE A 385 -29.32 4.05 -21.30
N ASN A 386 -28.18 3.56 -20.81
CA ASN A 386 -27.42 4.22 -19.76
C ASN A 386 -26.84 5.57 -20.23
N MET A 387 -26.42 5.66 -21.49
CA MET A 387 -26.01 6.92 -22.12
C MET A 387 -27.17 7.92 -22.20
N ALA A 388 -28.36 7.47 -22.60
CA ALA A 388 -29.55 8.33 -22.63
C ALA A 388 -29.83 8.97 -21.25
N ARG A 389 -29.86 8.15 -20.19
CA ARG A 389 -30.04 8.63 -18.80
C ARG A 389 -28.95 9.57 -18.34
N ARG A 390 -27.71 9.36 -18.79
CA ARG A 390 -26.59 10.25 -18.46
C ARG A 390 -26.78 11.63 -19.09
N PHE A 391 -27.11 11.70 -20.38
CA PHE A 391 -27.36 12.97 -21.05
C PHE A 391 -28.59 13.70 -20.49
N LEU A 392 -29.60 12.96 -20.02
CA LEU A 392 -30.71 13.56 -19.28
C LEU A 392 -30.28 14.26 -17.99
N ARG A 393 -29.37 13.66 -17.20
CA ARG A 393 -28.86 14.30 -15.97
C ARG A 393 -28.07 15.58 -16.25
N ARG A 394 -27.52 15.70 -17.46
CA ARG A 394 -26.76 16.86 -17.94
C ARG A 394 -27.59 17.87 -18.74
N ASP A 395 -28.91 17.67 -18.78
CA ASP A 395 -29.86 18.51 -19.52
C ASP A 395 -29.59 18.57 -21.04
N ASP A 396 -28.93 17.56 -21.60
CA ASP A 396 -28.70 17.43 -23.05
C ASP A 396 -29.80 16.55 -23.67
N ALA A 397 -30.94 17.18 -23.95
CA ALA A 397 -32.13 16.53 -24.48
C ALA A 397 -31.90 15.85 -25.84
N GLU A 398 -31.14 16.48 -26.75
CA GLU A 398 -30.93 15.96 -28.10
C GLU A 398 -30.10 14.67 -28.10
N ARG A 399 -28.99 14.63 -27.36
CA ARG A 399 -28.20 13.40 -27.25
C ARG A 399 -28.97 12.31 -26.51
N ALA A 400 -29.72 12.67 -25.46
CA ALA A 400 -30.56 11.70 -24.76
C ALA A 400 -31.58 11.02 -25.70
N LYS A 401 -32.28 11.80 -26.55
CA LYS A 401 -33.21 11.27 -27.57
C LYS A 401 -32.54 10.26 -28.49
N ASN A 402 -31.37 10.62 -29.02
CA ASN A 402 -30.63 9.77 -29.93
C ASN A 402 -30.25 8.43 -29.27
N TYR A 403 -29.73 8.46 -28.05
CA TYR A 403 -29.38 7.24 -27.32
C TYR A 403 -30.59 6.39 -26.91
N TYR A 404 -31.75 6.99 -26.59
CA TYR A 404 -32.98 6.23 -26.41
C TYR A 404 -33.40 5.49 -27.68
N GLN A 405 -33.30 6.14 -28.84
CA GLN A 405 -33.61 5.51 -30.13
C GLN A 405 -32.65 4.36 -30.42
N GLN A 406 -31.34 4.55 -30.25
CA GLN A 406 -30.36 3.47 -30.40
C GLN A 406 -30.61 2.30 -29.45
N ALA A 407 -30.93 2.58 -28.18
CA ALA A 407 -31.26 1.54 -27.20
C ALA A 407 -32.48 0.71 -27.64
N ILE A 408 -33.52 1.38 -28.13
CA ILE A 408 -34.75 0.75 -28.62
C ILE A 408 -34.49 -0.09 -29.88
N GLU A 409 -33.67 0.40 -30.80
CA GLU A 409 -33.33 -0.29 -32.05
C GLU A 409 -32.49 -1.56 -31.82
N GLN A 410 -31.62 -1.55 -30.80
CA GLN A 410 -30.72 -2.66 -30.48
C GLN A 410 -31.34 -3.69 -29.53
N GLU A 411 -32.39 -3.33 -28.79
CA GLU A 411 -32.99 -4.22 -27.78
C GLU A 411 -33.90 -5.28 -28.41
N THR A 412 -33.73 -6.52 -27.95
CA THR A 412 -34.49 -7.68 -28.42
C THR A 412 -35.35 -8.30 -27.31
N ASP A 413 -35.00 -8.07 -26.05
CA ASP A 413 -35.80 -8.48 -24.91
C ASP A 413 -37.01 -7.56 -24.72
N LYS A 414 -38.21 -8.14 -24.74
CA LYS A 414 -39.46 -7.38 -24.67
C LYS A 414 -39.63 -6.63 -23.34
N GLU A 415 -39.15 -7.20 -22.24
CA GLU A 415 -39.28 -6.59 -20.93
C GLU A 415 -38.44 -5.31 -20.86
N ARG A 416 -37.16 -5.37 -21.25
CA ARG A 416 -36.28 -4.20 -21.36
C ARG A 416 -36.76 -3.20 -22.39
N LEU A 417 -37.19 -3.66 -23.55
CA LEU A 417 -37.72 -2.81 -24.60
C LEU A 417 -38.93 -2.00 -24.11
N SER A 418 -39.82 -2.62 -23.32
CA SER A 418 -40.96 -1.92 -22.70
C SER A 418 -40.50 -0.79 -21.78
N LYS A 419 -39.45 -1.03 -20.98
CA LYS A 419 -38.85 -0.03 -20.09
C LYS A 419 -38.21 1.10 -20.87
N TYR A 420 -37.51 0.81 -21.96
CA TYR A 420 -36.84 1.82 -22.79
C TYR A 420 -37.87 2.76 -23.44
N TYR A 421 -38.93 2.21 -24.01
CA TYR A 421 -40.05 3.01 -24.52
C TYR A 421 -40.73 3.84 -23.44
N TYR A 422 -40.96 3.27 -22.25
CA TYR A 422 -41.59 3.98 -21.14
C TYR A 422 -40.76 5.17 -20.66
N GLU A 423 -39.47 4.98 -20.39
CA GLU A 423 -38.62 6.08 -19.91
C GLU A 423 -38.45 7.15 -20.99
N TYR A 424 -38.37 6.74 -22.26
CA TYR A 424 -38.33 7.69 -23.36
C TYR A 424 -39.64 8.49 -23.45
N ALA A 425 -40.79 7.84 -23.32
CA ALA A 425 -42.10 8.49 -23.26
C ALA A 425 -42.21 9.48 -22.10
N LEU A 426 -41.73 9.09 -20.91
CA LEU A 426 -41.73 9.94 -19.72
C LEU A 426 -40.88 11.17 -19.93
N PHE A 427 -39.70 11.02 -20.53
CA PHE A 427 -38.85 12.15 -20.92
C PHE A 427 -39.58 13.11 -21.87
N ILE A 428 -40.15 12.61 -22.97
CA ILE A 428 -40.89 13.44 -23.93
C ILE A 428 -42.08 14.15 -23.27
N PHE A 429 -42.77 13.49 -22.36
CA PHE A 429 -43.88 14.09 -21.62
C PHE A 429 -43.42 15.20 -20.66
N ALA A 430 -42.38 14.93 -19.87
CA ALA A 430 -41.94 15.80 -18.78
C ALA A 430 -41.09 16.98 -19.24
N LYS A 431 -40.26 16.80 -20.28
CA LYS A 431 -39.29 17.81 -20.75
C LYS A 431 -39.74 18.52 -22.02
N GLU A 432 -40.22 17.78 -23.02
CA GLU A 432 -40.60 18.35 -24.33
C GLU A 432 -42.08 18.76 -24.40
N HIS A 433 -42.89 18.27 -23.45
CA HIS A 433 -44.35 18.47 -23.40
C HIS A 433 -45.08 18.03 -24.68
N ALA A 434 -44.47 17.14 -25.49
CA ALA A 434 -45.02 16.65 -26.74
C ALA A 434 -45.97 15.46 -26.49
N LEU A 435 -47.21 15.76 -26.09
CA LEU A 435 -48.20 14.79 -25.61
C LEU A 435 -48.46 13.62 -26.59
N GLN A 436 -48.60 13.91 -27.89
CA GLN A 436 -48.92 12.88 -28.89
C GLN A 436 -47.77 11.88 -29.06
N GLU A 437 -46.54 12.39 -29.09
CA GLU A 437 -45.33 11.58 -29.22
C GLU A 437 -45.11 10.74 -27.97
N ALA A 438 -45.17 11.35 -26.78
CA ALA A 438 -45.08 10.65 -25.50
C ALA A 438 -46.11 9.51 -25.42
N ARG A 439 -47.37 9.76 -25.83
CA ARG A 439 -48.42 8.74 -25.84
C ARG A 439 -48.08 7.59 -26.77
N ASN A 440 -47.57 7.87 -27.97
CA ASN A 440 -47.22 6.84 -28.94
C ASN A 440 -46.08 5.94 -28.40
N LEU A 441 -45.06 6.53 -27.77
CA LEU A 441 -43.99 5.80 -27.11
C LEU A 441 -44.50 4.96 -25.93
N ALA A 442 -45.34 5.53 -25.07
CA ALA A 442 -45.93 4.80 -23.95
C ALA A 442 -46.83 3.64 -24.42
N LYS A 443 -47.55 3.79 -25.55
CA LYS A 443 -48.29 2.68 -26.17
C LYS A 443 -47.37 1.59 -26.72
N LYS A 444 -46.23 1.93 -27.33
CA LYS A 444 -45.22 0.94 -27.72
C LYS A 444 -44.65 0.18 -26.52
N ALA A 445 -44.47 0.84 -25.38
CA ALA A 445 -44.14 0.15 -24.13
C ALA A 445 -45.21 -0.90 -23.75
N LEU A 446 -46.48 -0.55 -23.89
CA LEU A 446 -47.61 -1.46 -23.63
C LEU A 446 -47.78 -2.56 -24.68
N GLU A 447 -47.33 -2.35 -25.92
CA GLU A 447 -47.27 -3.41 -26.93
C GLU A 447 -46.22 -4.47 -26.56
N ALA A 448 -45.08 -4.05 -26.00
CA ALA A 448 -44.04 -4.94 -25.51
C ALA A 448 -44.45 -5.63 -24.19
N LYS A 449 -45.09 -4.90 -23.27
CA LYS A 449 -45.59 -5.39 -21.98
C LYS A 449 -46.96 -4.79 -21.63
N SER A 450 -48.03 -5.55 -21.90
CA SER A 450 -49.42 -5.06 -21.83
C SER A 450 -49.92 -4.65 -20.45
N ASN A 451 -49.32 -5.19 -19.38
CA ASN A 451 -49.65 -4.90 -17.99
C ASN A 451 -48.59 -4.04 -17.27
N PHE A 452 -47.77 -3.31 -18.03
CA PHE A 452 -46.77 -2.40 -17.48
C PHE A 452 -47.46 -1.20 -16.81
N CYS A 453 -47.50 -1.20 -15.47
CA CYS A 453 -48.40 -0.32 -14.75
C CYS A 453 -47.97 1.15 -14.84
N GLU A 454 -46.68 1.43 -14.84
CA GLU A 454 -46.12 2.78 -14.98
C GLU A 454 -46.41 3.36 -16.38
N ALA A 455 -46.32 2.55 -17.43
CA ALA A 455 -46.69 2.98 -18.78
C ALA A 455 -48.21 3.24 -18.90
N LEU A 456 -49.06 2.43 -18.25
CA LEU A 456 -50.50 2.69 -18.18
C LEU A 456 -50.79 4.01 -17.44
N MET A 457 -50.15 4.23 -16.30
CA MET A 457 -50.25 5.47 -15.53
C MET A 457 -49.85 6.69 -16.37
N LEU A 458 -48.72 6.58 -17.08
CA LEU A 458 -48.22 7.64 -17.94
C LEU A 458 -49.19 7.99 -19.07
N VAL A 459 -49.81 7.00 -19.73
CA VAL A 459 -50.84 7.28 -20.75
C VAL A 459 -52.03 8.02 -20.15
N GLY A 460 -52.48 7.62 -18.95
CA GLY A 460 -53.52 8.33 -18.22
C GLY A 460 -53.14 9.79 -17.91
N ASP A 461 -51.90 10.01 -17.47
CA ASP A 461 -51.38 11.35 -17.15
C ASP A 461 -51.28 12.24 -18.40
N ILE A 462 -50.81 11.68 -19.52
CA ILE A 462 -50.73 12.39 -20.81
C ILE A 462 -52.13 12.83 -21.26
N TYR A 463 -53.13 11.95 -21.16
CA TYR A 463 -54.51 12.31 -21.51
C TYR A 463 -55.09 13.36 -20.56
N ALA A 464 -54.94 13.19 -19.25
CA ALA A 464 -55.38 14.18 -18.28
C ALA A 464 -54.74 15.56 -18.53
N ALA A 465 -53.44 15.61 -18.83
CA ALA A 465 -52.72 16.83 -19.18
C ALA A 465 -53.25 17.49 -20.48
N SER A 466 -53.70 16.68 -21.44
CA SER A 466 -54.25 17.18 -22.71
C SER A 466 -55.64 17.82 -22.60
N SER A 467 -56.40 17.49 -21.55
CA SER A 467 -57.83 17.83 -21.41
C SER A 467 -58.16 19.30 -21.68
N ARG A 468 -57.34 20.24 -21.18
CA ARG A 468 -57.58 21.69 -21.32
C ARG A 468 -57.58 22.16 -22.78
N ASN A 469 -56.80 21.51 -23.63
CA ASN A 469 -56.59 21.88 -25.03
C ASN A 469 -57.21 20.86 -25.99
N PHE A 470 -58.11 20.00 -25.49
CA PHE A 470 -58.72 18.95 -26.28
C PHE A 470 -60.14 19.30 -26.71
N GLY A 471 -60.48 19.02 -27.96
CA GLY A 471 -61.84 19.21 -28.48
C GLY A 471 -62.24 20.67 -28.69
N GLN A 472 -63.51 20.86 -29.06
CA GLN A 472 -64.10 22.17 -29.38
C GLN A 472 -64.95 22.74 -28.24
N ASP A 473 -65.44 21.88 -27.34
CA ASP A 473 -66.33 22.26 -26.26
C ASP A 473 -65.94 21.60 -24.92
N ASP A 474 -66.58 22.04 -23.84
CA ASP A 474 -66.26 21.56 -22.48
C ASP A 474 -66.64 20.09 -22.26
N PHE A 475 -67.63 19.58 -23.00
CA PHE A 475 -67.98 18.16 -22.96
C PHE A 475 -66.84 17.31 -23.53
N GLU A 476 -66.29 17.67 -24.68
CA GLU A 476 -65.16 16.97 -25.30
C GLU A 476 -63.92 17.03 -24.39
N LYS A 477 -63.61 18.19 -23.79
CA LYS A 477 -62.52 18.32 -22.80
C LYS A 477 -62.70 17.36 -21.63
N SER A 478 -63.90 17.29 -21.07
CA SER A 478 -64.21 16.40 -19.94
C SER A 478 -64.22 14.92 -20.33
N SER A 479 -64.59 14.59 -21.57
CA SER A 479 -64.61 13.19 -22.06
C SER A 479 -63.24 12.52 -22.03
N VAL A 480 -62.15 13.30 -22.09
CA VAL A 480 -60.77 12.80 -21.99
C VAL A 480 -60.51 12.11 -20.65
N PHE A 481 -61.14 12.59 -19.57
CA PHE A 481 -60.95 12.02 -18.23
C PHE A 481 -61.52 10.59 -18.14
N TRP A 482 -62.53 10.24 -18.94
CA TRP A 482 -62.99 8.84 -19.00
C TRP A 482 -61.89 7.89 -19.45
N ILE A 483 -61.17 8.27 -20.51
CA ILE A 483 -60.04 7.48 -21.02
C ILE A 483 -58.91 7.47 -20.01
N ALA A 484 -58.55 8.63 -19.44
CA ALA A 484 -57.49 8.70 -18.43
C ALA A 484 -57.78 7.75 -17.25
N VAL A 485 -59.02 7.75 -16.74
CA VAL A 485 -59.45 6.85 -15.68
C VAL A 485 -59.45 5.38 -16.11
N ASP A 486 -59.81 5.05 -17.35
CA ASP A 486 -59.70 3.66 -17.84
C ASP A 486 -58.26 3.12 -17.76
N TYR A 487 -57.27 3.97 -18.09
CA TYR A 487 -55.86 3.59 -17.97
C TYR A 487 -55.41 3.44 -16.53
N TYR A 488 -55.82 4.35 -15.63
CA TYR A 488 -55.54 4.19 -14.19
C TYR A 488 -56.21 2.93 -13.62
N GLU A 489 -57.44 2.63 -13.99
CA GLU A 489 -58.13 1.41 -13.53
C GLU A 489 -57.44 0.13 -14.03
N ARG A 490 -56.90 0.14 -15.25
CA ARG A 490 -56.04 -0.94 -15.74
C ARG A 490 -54.75 -1.03 -14.94
N ALA A 491 -54.07 0.10 -14.68
CA ALA A 491 -52.84 0.15 -13.88
C ALA A 491 -53.07 -0.35 -12.44
N ARG A 492 -54.25 -0.08 -11.87
CA ARG A 492 -54.64 -0.49 -10.52
C ARG A 492 -54.63 -2.01 -10.31
N SER A 493 -54.73 -2.78 -11.39
CA SER A 493 -54.66 -4.24 -11.33
C SER A 493 -53.27 -4.77 -10.93
N ASN A 494 -52.24 -3.92 -11.01
CA ASN A 494 -50.89 -4.23 -10.54
C ASN A 494 -50.69 -3.69 -9.11
N PRO A 495 -50.25 -4.51 -8.13
CA PRO A 495 -50.02 -4.10 -6.75
C PRO A 495 -49.12 -2.86 -6.59
N ASP A 496 -48.08 -2.74 -7.42
CA ASP A 496 -47.07 -1.67 -7.30
C ASP A 496 -47.66 -0.28 -7.61
N CYS A 497 -48.60 -0.22 -8.55
CA CYS A 497 -49.30 1.01 -8.92
C CYS A 497 -50.67 1.16 -8.25
N ALA A 498 -51.18 0.15 -7.53
CA ALA A 498 -52.58 0.07 -7.09
C ALA A 498 -53.05 1.31 -6.31
N VAL A 499 -52.23 1.77 -5.36
CA VAL A 499 -52.58 2.91 -4.50
C VAL A 499 -52.63 4.22 -5.29
N GLU A 500 -51.57 4.50 -6.07
CA GLU A 500 -51.50 5.75 -6.83
C GLU A 500 -52.53 5.78 -7.97
N ALA A 501 -52.70 4.66 -8.67
CA ALA A 501 -53.70 4.51 -9.71
C ALA A 501 -55.12 4.73 -9.17
N SER A 502 -55.46 4.15 -8.02
CA SER A 502 -56.75 4.38 -7.35
C SER A 502 -56.95 5.85 -7.01
N ARG A 503 -55.91 6.50 -6.50
CA ARG A 503 -55.95 7.93 -6.15
C ARG A 503 -56.20 8.77 -7.40
N LYS A 504 -55.40 8.60 -8.47
CA LYS A 504 -55.59 9.34 -9.73
C LYS A 504 -56.97 9.07 -10.34
N ALA A 505 -57.43 7.81 -10.36
CA ALA A 505 -58.76 7.47 -10.84
C ALA A 505 -59.86 8.25 -10.10
N ASN A 506 -59.79 8.31 -8.77
CA ASN A 506 -60.73 9.09 -7.94
C ASN A 506 -60.60 10.59 -8.16
N ASP A 507 -59.37 11.10 -8.24
CA ASP A 507 -59.08 12.52 -8.48
C ASP A 507 -59.62 12.99 -9.84
N TYR A 508 -59.67 12.11 -10.84
CA TYR A 508 -60.15 12.48 -12.18
C TYR A 508 -61.62 12.16 -12.45
N ARG A 509 -62.25 11.24 -11.70
CA ARG A 509 -63.70 10.96 -11.79
C ARG A 509 -64.57 12.20 -11.63
N LYS A 510 -64.19 13.12 -10.73
CA LYS A 510 -64.93 14.38 -10.49
C LYS A 510 -64.97 15.33 -11.69
N TYR A 511 -64.16 15.11 -12.72
CA TYR A 511 -64.13 15.93 -13.94
C TYR A 511 -64.87 15.27 -15.11
N PHE A 512 -65.55 14.15 -14.87
CA PHE A 512 -66.40 13.53 -15.88
C PHE A 512 -67.50 14.51 -16.32
N PRO A 513 -67.98 14.41 -17.57
CA PRO A 513 -69.16 15.13 -18.01
C PRO A 513 -70.34 14.87 -17.06
N SER A 514 -71.21 15.86 -16.84
CA SER A 514 -72.39 15.66 -16.00
C SER A 514 -73.41 14.76 -16.72
N LYS A 515 -74.24 14.07 -15.92
CA LYS A 515 -75.36 13.27 -16.44
C LYS A 515 -76.35 14.11 -17.25
N GLU A 516 -76.55 15.36 -16.85
CA GLU A 516 -77.42 16.32 -17.52
C GLU A 516 -76.89 16.69 -18.92
N GLU A 517 -75.60 17.05 -19.02
CA GLU A 517 -74.97 17.42 -20.29
C GLU A 517 -74.95 16.23 -21.27
N ALA A 518 -74.66 15.03 -20.78
CA ALA A 518 -74.72 13.82 -21.60
C ALA A 518 -76.15 13.52 -22.10
N PHE A 519 -77.17 13.74 -21.26
CA PHE A 519 -78.56 13.57 -21.65
C PHE A 519 -78.97 14.51 -22.80
N PHE A 520 -78.59 15.79 -22.74
CA PHE A 520 -78.84 16.74 -23.85
C PHE A 520 -78.18 16.31 -25.17
N ARG A 521 -77.10 15.54 -25.09
CA ARG A 521 -76.38 14.97 -26.24
C ARG A 521 -76.87 13.59 -26.65
N SER A 522 -78.00 13.11 -26.10
CA SER A 522 -78.57 11.78 -26.35
C SER A 522 -77.63 10.61 -25.97
N LEU A 523 -76.74 10.84 -25.01
CA LEU A 523 -75.79 9.86 -24.50
C LEU A 523 -76.29 9.26 -23.19
N GLN A 524 -76.14 7.94 -23.04
CA GLN A 524 -76.57 7.21 -21.85
C GLN A 524 -75.40 6.50 -21.16
N GLU A 525 -75.52 6.34 -19.84
CA GLU A 525 -74.55 5.60 -19.03
C GLU A 525 -74.34 4.17 -19.57
N GLY A 526 -73.09 3.70 -19.59
CA GLY A 526 -72.71 2.37 -20.09
C GLY A 526 -72.63 2.25 -21.62
N GLN A 527 -73.08 3.26 -22.38
CA GLN A 527 -72.86 3.31 -23.82
C GLN A 527 -71.36 3.44 -24.13
N THR A 528 -70.96 2.91 -25.29
CA THR A 528 -69.61 3.13 -25.82
C THR A 528 -69.53 4.51 -26.42
N TYR A 529 -68.57 5.31 -25.99
CA TYR A 529 -68.26 6.61 -26.56
C TYR A 529 -66.86 6.60 -27.15
N LYS A 530 -66.69 7.18 -28.34
CA LYS A 530 -65.40 7.32 -29.00
C LYS A 530 -64.88 8.74 -28.76
N VAL A 531 -63.83 8.87 -27.95
CA VAL A 531 -63.12 10.15 -27.77
C VAL A 531 -62.34 10.42 -29.04
N GLY A 532 -62.66 11.52 -29.73
CA GLY A 532 -62.14 11.87 -31.04
C GLY A 532 -60.70 12.39 -31.04
N GLY A 533 -60.38 13.21 -32.06
CA GLY A 533 -59.07 13.84 -32.19
C GLY A 533 -57.92 12.84 -32.26
N TRP A 534 -56.76 13.24 -31.73
CA TRP A 534 -55.57 12.38 -31.71
C TRP A 534 -55.67 11.25 -30.67
N ILE A 535 -56.56 11.34 -29.69
CA ILE A 535 -56.80 10.28 -28.69
C ILE A 535 -57.42 9.06 -29.39
N ASN A 536 -58.51 9.25 -30.13
CA ASN A 536 -59.14 8.25 -31.02
C ASN A 536 -59.36 6.87 -30.35
N GLU A 537 -59.84 6.86 -29.10
CA GLU A 537 -60.06 5.65 -28.30
C GLU A 537 -61.52 5.54 -27.82
N ASN A 538 -61.95 4.29 -27.57
CA ASN A 538 -63.28 4.00 -27.06
C ASN A 538 -63.26 3.90 -25.53
N THR A 539 -64.28 4.45 -24.88
CA THR A 539 -64.53 4.35 -23.45
C THR A 539 -65.99 4.01 -23.15
N LYS A 540 -66.31 3.82 -21.88
CA LYS A 540 -67.68 3.67 -21.37
C LYS A 540 -68.10 4.94 -20.65
N ILE A 541 -69.28 5.45 -21.01
CA ILE A 541 -69.88 6.63 -20.38
C ILE A 541 -70.21 6.32 -18.92
N ARG A 542 -69.70 7.16 -18.02
CA ARG A 542 -69.87 7.10 -16.56
C ARG A 542 -69.99 8.53 -16.02
N PHE A 543 -70.69 8.71 -14.91
CA PHE A 543 -70.95 10.02 -14.31
C PHE A 543 -70.36 10.13 -12.91
#